data_AF-A0A4R6YG88-F1
#
_entry.id   AF-A0A4R6YG88-F1
#
_cell.length_a   1.000
_cell.length_b   1.000
_cell.length_c   1.000
_cell.angle_alpha   90.00
_cell.angle_beta   90.00
_cell.angle_gamma   90.00
#
_symmetry.space_group_name_H-M   'P 1'
#
loop_
_entity.id
_entity.type
_entity.pdbx_description
1 polymer ?
#
loop_
_entity_poly.entity_id
_entity_poly.type
_entity_poly.pdbx_seq_one_letter_code
_entity_poly.pdbx_strand_id
1 'polypeptide(L)'
;MTDLTVNVMGVKMTPRSPDFSRKWTPMAFIDITIPELQMEVNGALLAHQKGKYLAHSPKPTARGSGVQWAINSPLAKIVAEKAVRQYEAMGGKMPPEPKPLRQFIPLHELELSPDEGVPLEERVEDALEIEARKRGVECFTEIWTRPEPEADDDEAVDGLHRTLGIDPAVSEACDRAGL
;
A
#
# COMPACT_ATOMS: atom_id res chain seq x y z
N MET A 1 -20.53 -21.25 19.50
CA MET A 1 -19.75 -20.00 19.65
C MET A 1 -20.77 -18.91 19.84
N THR A 2 -20.71 -18.16 20.93
CA THR A 2 -21.52 -16.96 21.11
C THR A 2 -20.97 -15.88 20.19
N ASP A 3 -21.82 -15.33 19.31
CA ASP A 3 -21.45 -14.21 18.46
C ASP A 3 -21.24 -12.97 19.34
N LEU A 4 -19.99 -12.55 19.47
CA LEU A 4 -19.63 -11.33 20.19
C LEU A 4 -19.94 -10.11 19.32
N THR A 5 -20.83 -9.24 19.81
CA THR A 5 -21.13 -7.97 19.16
C THR A 5 -20.10 -6.93 19.57
N VAL A 6 -19.46 -6.31 18.58
CA VAL A 6 -18.49 -5.23 18.82
C VAL A 6 -19.03 -3.96 18.21
N ASN A 7 -19.10 -2.88 18.99
CA ASN A 7 -19.50 -1.56 18.49
C ASN A 7 -18.31 -0.61 18.53
N VAL A 8 -18.02 0.06 17.42
CA VAL A 8 -17.00 1.11 17.39
C VAL A 8 -17.70 2.41 17.78
N MET A 9 -17.29 2.96 18.92
CA MET A 9 -17.90 4.15 19.53
C MET A 9 -17.32 5.44 18.96
N GLY A 10 -16.02 5.43 18.65
CA GLY A 10 -15.34 6.59 18.13
C GLY A 10 -14.07 6.21 17.38
N VAL A 11 -13.76 7.03 16.38
CA VAL A 11 -12.53 6.95 15.61
C VAL A 11 -11.82 8.30 15.73
N LYS A 12 -10.56 8.28 16.15
CA LYS A 12 -9.70 9.44 16.30
C LYS A 12 -8.58 9.35 15.27
N MET A 13 -8.59 10.22 14.27
CA MET A 13 -7.55 10.24 13.25
C MET A 13 -6.18 10.46 13.89
N THR A 14 -5.16 9.84 13.31
CA THR A 14 -3.79 10.15 13.69
C THR A 14 -3.47 11.61 13.33
N PRO A 15 -2.61 12.30 14.12
CA PRO A 15 -2.28 13.70 13.87
C PRO A 15 -1.45 13.93 12.59
N ARG A 16 -0.98 12.85 11.97
CA ARG A 16 -0.25 12.88 10.70
C ARG A 16 -1.06 12.12 9.67
N SER A 17 -1.17 12.69 8.47
CA SER A 17 -1.79 11.99 7.35
C SER A 17 -1.13 10.62 7.14
N PRO A 18 -1.92 9.57 6.85
CA PRO A 18 -1.38 8.24 6.64
C PRO A 18 -0.49 8.21 5.40
N ASP A 19 0.72 7.70 5.57
CA ASP A 19 1.71 7.49 4.51
C ASP A 19 1.69 6.01 4.08
N PHE A 20 0.89 5.73 3.05
CA PHE A 20 0.64 4.37 2.54
C PHE A 20 1.82 3.76 1.78
N SER A 21 2.92 4.50 1.56
CA SER A 21 4.16 3.92 1.03
C SER A 21 4.81 2.95 2.03
N ARG A 22 4.47 3.09 3.32
CA ARG A 22 5.04 2.27 4.39
C ARG A 22 4.40 0.89 4.40
N LYS A 23 5.23 -0.12 4.68
CA LYS A 23 4.79 -1.51 4.92
C LYS A 23 3.71 -1.62 6.00
N TRP A 24 3.71 -0.70 6.96
CA TRP A 24 2.71 -0.60 8.02
C TRP A 24 2.39 0.88 8.25
N THR A 25 1.11 1.21 8.13
CA THR A 25 0.63 2.60 8.16
C THR A 25 -0.46 2.75 9.22
N PRO A 26 -0.22 3.48 10.32
CA PRO A 26 -1.27 3.77 11.29
C PRO A 26 -2.28 4.77 10.71
N MET A 27 -3.56 4.49 10.87
CA MET A 27 -4.64 5.29 10.27
C MET A 27 -5.43 6.06 11.33
N ALA A 28 -5.86 5.39 12.39
CA ALA A 28 -6.66 6.01 13.44
C ALA A 28 -6.62 5.20 14.74
N PHE A 29 -6.81 5.88 15.86
CA PHE A 29 -7.16 5.24 17.13
C PHE A 29 -8.67 5.01 17.19
N ILE A 30 -9.07 3.90 17.80
CA ILE A 30 -10.45 3.45 17.88
C ILE A 30 -10.82 3.14 19.32
N ASP A 31 -12.01 3.58 19.70
CA ASP A 31 -12.63 3.28 20.97
C ASP A 31 -13.82 2.33 20.69
N ILE A 32 -13.87 1.19 21.37
CA ILE A 32 -14.87 0.14 21.12
C ILE A 32 -15.61 -0.26 22.41
N THR A 33 -16.84 -0.74 22.26
CA THR A 33 -17.63 -1.35 23.34
C THR A 33 -17.95 -2.79 22.97
N ILE A 34 -17.85 -3.68 23.96
CA ILE A 34 -18.24 -5.09 23.90
C ILE A 34 -19.36 -5.30 24.93
N PRO A 35 -20.64 -5.13 24.53
CA PRO A 35 -21.77 -5.13 25.47
C PRO A 35 -21.89 -6.40 26.30
N GLU A 36 -21.59 -7.55 25.71
CA GLU A 36 -21.67 -8.87 26.37
C GLU A 36 -20.69 -8.98 27.53
N LEU A 37 -19.60 -8.20 27.50
CA LEU A 37 -18.59 -8.13 28.55
C LEU A 37 -18.74 -6.89 29.43
N GLN A 38 -19.73 -6.03 29.15
CA GLN A 38 -19.90 -4.71 29.78
C GLN A 38 -18.59 -3.90 29.80
N MET A 39 -17.83 -3.99 28.71
CA MET A 39 -16.47 -3.48 28.64
C MET A 39 -16.32 -2.44 27.53
N GLU A 40 -15.61 -1.37 27.85
CA GLU A 40 -15.11 -0.38 26.89
C GLU A 40 -13.61 -0.51 26.76
N VAL A 41 -13.11 -0.51 25.52
CA VAL A 41 -11.69 -0.58 25.21
C VAL A 41 -11.30 0.64 24.41
N ASN A 42 -10.47 1.47 25.03
CA ASN A 42 -10.03 2.74 24.46
C ASN A 42 -8.63 2.62 23.85
N GLY A 43 -8.40 3.35 22.76
CA GLY A 43 -7.07 3.49 22.16
C GLY A 43 -6.55 2.25 21.45
N ALA A 44 -7.44 1.38 20.94
CA ALA A 44 -7.02 0.40 19.95
C ALA A 44 -6.60 1.13 18.66
N LEU A 45 -5.82 0.48 17.80
CA LEU A 45 -5.22 1.14 16.63
C LEU A 45 -5.65 0.44 15.34
N LEU A 46 -6.27 1.20 14.44
CA LEU A 46 -6.48 0.82 13.05
C LEU A 46 -5.21 1.12 12.25
N ALA A 47 -4.71 0.11 11.54
CA ALA A 47 -3.57 0.22 10.66
C ALA A 47 -3.80 -0.49 9.32
N HIS A 48 -3.10 -0.04 8.29
CA HIS A 48 -3.05 -0.67 6.98
C HIS A 48 -1.68 -1.36 6.78
N GLN A 49 -1.70 -2.60 6.32
CA GLN A 49 -0.50 -3.37 5.97
C GLN A 49 -0.79 -4.29 4.79
N LYS A 50 -0.05 -4.11 3.69
CA LYS A 50 -0.10 -4.98 2.49
C LYS A 50 -1.53 -5.26 1.99
N GLY A 51 -2.35 -4.22 1.83
CA GLY A 51 -3.74 -4.36 1.35
C GLY A 51 -4.73 -4.88 2.39
N LYS A 52 -4.30 -5.04 3.65
CA LYS A 52 -5.17 -5.50 4.75
C LYS A 52 -5.30 -4.43 5.82
N TYR A 53 -6.50 -4.32 6.36
CA TYR A 53 -6.78 -3.52 7.54
C TYR A 53 -6.65 -4.38 8.80
N LEU A 54 -5.94 -3.86 9.78
CA LEU A 54 -5.60 -4.55 11.02
C LEU A 54 -6.02 -3.69 12.21
N ALA A 55 -6.67 -4.32 13.18
CA ALA A 55 -6.99 -3.70 14.46
C ALA A 55 -6.04 -4.24 15.54
N HIS A 56 -5.11 -3.40 15.98
CA HIS A 56 -4.21 -3.71 17.07
C HIS A 56 -4.88 -3.41 18.41
N SER A 57 -4.59 -4.24 19.41
CA SER A 57 -5.00 -3.95 20.78
C SER A 57 -4.36 -2.67 21.29
N PRO A 58 -4.98 -2.00 22.28
CA PRO A 58 -4.40 -0.82 22.89
C PRO A 58 -2.99 -1.11 23.42
N LYS A 59 -2.10 -0.14 23.28
CA LYS A 59 -0.77 -0.26 23.88
C LYS A 59 -0.91 -0.10 25.40
N PRO A 60 -0.39 -1.03 26.22
CA PRO A 60 -0.40 -0.87 27.67
C PRO A 60 0.40 0.38 28.04
N THR A 61 -0.07 1.10 29.07
CA THR A 61 0.72 2.18 29.68
C THR A 61 1.93 1.58 30.40
N ALA A 62 2.97 2.37 30.63
CA ALA A 62 4.26 1.90 31.18
C ALA A 62 4.16 1.14 32.53
N ARG A 63 3.02 1.22 33.22
CA ARG A 63 2.76 0.56 34.51
C ARG A 63 1.41 -0.17 34.54
N GLY A 64 0.72 -0.31 33.41
CA GLY A 64 -0.64 -0.83 33.36
C GLY A 64 -0.75 -2.20 32.69
N SER A 65 -1.70 -3.01 33.18
CA SER A 65 -2.23 -4.15 32.42
C SER A 65 -3.03 -3.64 31.22
N GLY A 66 -2.80 -4.22 30.05
CA GLY A 66 -3.52 -3.86 28.82
C GLY A 66 -4.41 -5.00 28.36
N VAL A 67 -5.54 -4.67 27.74
CA VAL A 67 -6.31 -5.63 26.95
C VAL A 67 -5.47 -6.04 25.75
N GLN A 68 -5.35 -7.33 25.50
CA GLN A 68 -4.61 -7.87 24.35
C GLN A 68 -5.49 -8.82 23.56
N TRP A 69 -5.35 -8.80 22.24
CA TRP A 69 -5.92 -9.79 21.34
C TRP A 69 -4.96 -10.10 20.20
N ALA A 70 -5.08 -11.30 19.63
CA ALA A 70 -4.33 -11.66 18.45
C ALA A 70 -4.83 -10.85 17.25
N ILE A 71 -3.90 -10.33 16.44
CA ILE A 71 -4.21 -9.48 15.27
C ILE A 71 -5.08 -10.19 14.21
N ASN A 72 -5.00 -11.51 14.15
CA ASN A 72 -5.77 -12.36 13.24
C ASN A 72 -7.02 -12.97 13.89
N SER A 73 -7.32 -12.61 15.13
CA SER A 73 -8.51 -13.13 15.84
C SER A 73 -9.81 -12.66 15.17
N PRO A 74 -10.91 -13.41 15.32
CA PRO A 74 -12.23 -12.96 14.85
C PRO A 74 -12.61 -11.57 15.36
N LEU A 75 -12.30 -11.28 16.64
CA LEU A 75 -12.49 -9.97 17.25
C LEU A 75 -11.76 -8.86 16.47
N ALA A 76 -10.46 -9.04 16.22
CA ALA A 76 -9.65 -8.05 15.52
C ALA A 76 -10.17 -7.78 14.09
N LYS A 77 -10.66 -8.81 13.39
CA LYS A 77 -11.24 -8.67 12.05
C LYS A 77 -12.54 -7.85 12.07
N ILE A 78 -13.45 -8.16 12.99
CA ILE A 78 -14.72 -7.44 13.16
C ILE A 78 -14.46 -5.97 13.51
N VAL A 79 -13.52 -5.73 14.44
CA VAL A 79 -13.10 -4.38 14.83
C VAL A 79 -12.54 -3.62 13.63
N ALA A 80 -11.62 -4.23 12.87
CA ALA A 80 -11.00 -3.60 11.71
C ALA A 80 -12.05 -3.24 10.65
N GLU A 81 -12.96 -4.16 10.33
CA GLU A 81 -14.01 -3.92 9.34
C GLU A 81 -14.91 -2.74 9.74
N LYS A 82 -15.39 -2.72 10.99
CA LYS A 82 -16.25 -1.63 11.47
C LYS A 82 -15.50 -0.29 11.57
N ALA A 83 -14.24 -0.33 12.02
CA ALA A 83 -13.41 0.85 12.14
C ALA A 83 -13.08 1.47 10.79
N VAL A 84 -12.84 0.66 9.75
CA VAL A 84 -12.61 1.16 8.37
C VAL A 84 -13.81 1.92 7.85
N ARG A 85 -15.02 1.36 7.99
CA ARG A 85 -16.25 2.04 7.54
C ARG A 85 -16.45 3.39 8.24
N GLN A 86 -16.18 3.45 9.54
CA GLN A 86 -16.28 4.73 10.27
C GLN A 86 -15.15 5.70 9.91
N TYR A 87 -13.92 5.21 9.73
CA TYR A 87 -12.79 6.03 9.31
C TYR A 87 -13.05 6.69 7.95
N GLU A 88 -13.56 5.92 6.99
CA GLU A 88 -13.97 6.40 5.68
C GLU A 88 -15.12 7.42 5.78
N ALA A 89 -16.15 7.13 6.58
CA ALA A 89 -17.27 8.05 6.81
C ALA A 89 -16.84 9.39 7.44
N MET A 90 -15.72 9.42 8.16
CA MET A 90 -15.13 10.64 8.70
C MET A 90 -14.24 11.42 7.71
N GLY A 91 -14.14 10.97 6.46
CA GLY A 91 -13.26 11.56 5.45
C GLY A 91 -11.80 11.13 5.59
N GLY A 92 -11.54 9.98 6.21
CA GLY A 92 -10.21 9.40 6.30
C GLY A 92 -9.65 9.05 4.92
N LYS A 93 -8.36 9.33 4.69
CA LYS A 93 -7.69 9.00 3.43
C LYS A 93 -7.51 7.49 3.32
N MET A 94 -8.05 6.86 2.29
CA MET A 94 -7.93 5.42 2.07
C MET A 94 -6.61 5.09 1.35
N PRO A 95 -6.03 3.89 1.58
CA PRO A 95 -4.89 3.44 0.80
C PRO A 95 -5.25 3.38 -0.69
N PRO A 96 -4.32 3.68 -1.60
CA PRO A 96 -4.54 3.50 -3.02
C PRO A 96 -4.86 2.03 -3.29
N GLU A 97 -5.72 1.78 -4.27
CA GLU A 97 -6.03 0.41 -4.68
C GLU A 97 -4.73 -0.33 -5.00
N PRO A 98 -4.58 -1.58 -4.51
CA PRO A 98 -3.41 -2.37 -4.83
C PRO A 98 -3.33 -2.48 -6.35
N LYS A 99 -2.25 -1.97 -6.94
CA LYS A 99 -1.98 -2.18 -8.37
C LYS A 99 -2.04 -3.70 -8.62
N PRO A 100 -2.67 -4.15 -9.72
CA PRO A 100 -2.71 -5.57 -10.04
C PRO A 100 -1.28 -6.11 -10.03
N LEU A 101 -1.09 -7.29 -9.43
CA LEU A 101 0.21 -7.97 -9.40
C LEU A 101 0.57 -8.32 -10.83
N ARG A 102 1.31 -7.46 -11.54
CA ARG A 102 1.76 -7.80 -12.88
C ARG A 102 2.83 -8.88 -12.80
N GLN A 103 2.75 -9.88 -13.68
CA GLN A 103 3.74 -10.93 -13.75
C GLN A 103 4.80 -10.59 -14.80
N PHE A 104 6.06 -10.56 -14.37
CA PHE A 104 7.17 -10.44 -15.31
C PHE A 104 7.33 -11.76 -16.08
N ILE A 105 7.40 -11.67 -17.41
CA ILE A 105 7.72 -12.77 -18.31
C ILE A 105 8.95 -12.36 -19.11
N PRO A 106 10.08 -13.08 -18.96
CA PRO A 106 11.26 -12.87 -19.80
C PRO A 106 10.91 -13.00 -21.28
N LEU A 107 11.50 -12.16 -22.14
CA LEU A 107 11.19 -12.15 -23.57
C LEU A 107 11.37 -13.52 -24.25
N HIS A 108 12.36 -14.29 -23.81
CA HIS A 108 12.64 -15.63 -24.34
C HIS A 108 11.60 -16.68 -23.95
N GLU A 109 10.74 -16.39 -22.98
CA GLU A 109 9.61 -17.24 -22.59
C GLU A 109 8.32 -16.89 -23.36
N LEU A 110 8.31 -15.79 -24.14
CA LEU A 110 7.16 -15.39 -24.95
C LEU A 110 7.11 -16.18 -26.26
N GLU A 111 5.96 -16.79 -26.54
CA GLU A 111 5.65 -17.42 -27.81
C GLU A 111 5.32 -16.34 -28.85
N LEU A 112 6.35 -15.74 -29.44
CA LEU A 112 6.18 -14.73 -30.49
C LEU A 112 5.70 -15.38 -31.79
N SER A 113 4.75 -14.73 -32.48
CA SER A 113 4.33 -15.14 -33.82
C SER A 113 5.54 -15.22 -34.76
N PRO A 114 5.65 -16.22 -35.66
CA PRO A 114 6.74 -16.34 -36.62
C PRO A 114 6.64 -15.34 -37.80
N ASP A 115 5.58 -14.54 -37.88
CA ASP A 115 5.40 -13.57 -38.97
C ASP A 115 6.42 -12.43 -38.88
N GLU A 116 7.47 -12.51 -39.70
CA GLU A 116 8.54 -11.49 -39.80
C GLU A 116 8.04 -10.16 -40.41
N GLY A 117 6.82 -10.12 -40.95
CA GLY A 117 6.21 -8.92 -41.54
C GLY A 117 5.56 -7.97 -40.52
N VAL A 118 5.43 -8.39 -39.26
CA VAL A 118 4.81 -7.60 -38.18
C VAL A 118 5.90 -7.00 -37.30
N PRO A 119 5.80 -5.72 -36.88
CA PRO A 119 6.72 -5.10 -35.93
C PRO A 119 6.90 -5.94 -34.67
N LEU A 120 8.11 -5.91 -34.10
CA LEU A 120 8.44 -6.72 -32.92
C LEU A 120 7.58 -6.32 -31.72
N GLU A 121 7.25 -5.04 -31.59
CA GLU A 121 6.42 -4.48 -30.53
C GLU A 121 5.03 -5.10 -30.54
N GLU A 122 4.38 -5.14 -31.70
CA GLU A 122 3.04 -5.70 -31.88
C GLU A 122 3.05 -7.23 -31.60
N ARG A 123 4.09 -7.94 -32.04
CA ARG A 123 4.27 -9.37 -31.74
C ARG A 123 4.46 -9.66 -30.25
N VAL A 124 5.13 -8.75 -29.53
CA VAL A 124 5.35 -8.85 -28.09
C VAL A 124 4.07 -8.56 -27.32
N GLU A 125 3.30 -7.55 -27.73
CA GLU A 125 2.00 -7.23 -27.13
C GLU A 125 1.01 -8.39 -27.28
N ASP A 126 0.91 -8.97 -28.47
CA ASP A 126 0.06 -10.15 -28.72
C ASP A 126 0.46 -11.34 -27.82
N ALA A 127 1.76 -11.62 -27.73
CA ALA A 127 2.26 -12.71 -26.89
C ALA A 127 1.99 -12.45 -25.39
N LEU A 128 2.13 -11.20 -24.93
CA LEU A 128 1.80 -10.81 -23.57
C LEU A 128 0.31 -10.91 -23.27
N GLU A 129 -0.57 -10.56 -24.22
CA GLU A 129 -2.02 -10.70 -24.07
C GLU A 129 -2.43 -12.17 -23.95
N ILE A 130 -1.84 -13.03 -24.80
CA ILE A 130 -2.05 -14.48 -24.76
C ILE A 130 -1.61 -15.05 -23.41
N GLU A 131 -0.42 -14.70 -22.93
CA GLU A 131 0.08 -15.16 -21.64
C GLU A 131 -0.75 -14.60 -20.47
N ALA A 132 -1.17 -13.34 -20.55
CA ALA A 132 -2.03 -12.74 -19.54
C ALA A 132 -3.38 -13.45 -19.45
N ARG A 133 -3.96 -13.86 -20.58
CA ARG A 133 -5.19 -14.66 -20.64
C ARG A 133 -4.98 -16.06 -20.08
N LYS A 134 -3.86 -16.72 -20.40
CA LYS A 134 -3.50 -18.05 -19.86
C LYS A 134 -3.33 -18.03 -18.35
N ARG A 135 -2.66 -17.00 -17.81
CA ARG A 135 -2.31 -16.90 -16.38
C ARG A 135 -3.38 -16.18 -15.54
N GLY A 136 -4.32 -15.50 -16.18
CA GLY A 136 -5.38 -14.72 -15.53
C GLY A 136 -4.85 -13.46 -14.82
N VAL A 137 -3.66 -12.99 -15.20
CA VAL A 137 -2.94 -11.89 -14.58
C VAL A 137 -2.21 -11.10 -15.66
N GLU A 138 -2.23 -9.77 -15.59
CA GLU A 138 -1.54 -8.90 -16.54
C GLU A 138 -0.03 -9.19 -16.54
N CYS A 139 0.55 -9.41 -17.73
CA CYS A 139 1.95 -9.78 -17.89
C CYS A 139 2.76 -8.63 -18.52
N PHE A 140 4.06 -8.57 -18.25
CA PHE A 140 4.96 -7.60 -18.87
C PHE A 140 6.34 -8.21 -19.13
N THR A 141 7.09 -7.65 -20.08
CA THR A 141 8.45 -8.08 -20.44
C THR A 141 9.43 -6.92 -20.46
N GLU A 142 10.73 -7.18 -20.64
CA GLU A 142 11.81 -6.18 -20.58
C GLU A 142 11.70 -5.09 -21.66
N ILE A 143 11.18 -5.43 -22.84
CA ILE A 143 10.89 -4.47 -23.93
C ILE A 143 9.81 -3.46 -23.48
N TRP A 144 8.90 -3.89 -22.62
CA TRP A 144 7.88 -3.03 -22.01
C TRP A 144 8.38 -2.51 -20.64
N THR A 145 9.56 -1.87 -20.65
CA THR A 145 10.07 -1.15 -19.50
C THR A 145 9.24 0.13 -19.31
N ARG A 146 8.22 0.03 -18.45
CA ARG A 146 7.59 1.07 -17.62
C ARG A 146 7.55 2.51 -18.23
N PRO A 147 6.38 3.04 -18.59
CA PRO A 147 6.13 4.44 -18.27
C PRO A 147 6.11 4.49 -16.74
N GLU A 148 7.20 4.94 -16.11
CA GLU A 148 7.03 5.53 -14.79
C GLU A 148 5.99 6.65 -14.95
N PRO A 149 5.12 6.94 -13.96
CA PRO A 149 4.51 8.27 -13.96
C PRO A 149 5.68 9.22 -14.16
N GLU A 150 5.66 10.04 -15.21
CA GLU A 150 6.74 10.97 -15.54
C GLU A 150 7.23 11.55 -14.21
N ALA A 151 8.40 11.11 -13.77
CA ALA A 151 9.04 11.79 -12.67
C ALA A 151 9.25 13.17 -13.24
N ASP A 152 8.63 14.17 -12.62
CA ASP A 152 8.93 15.56 -12.91
C ASP A 152 10.45 15.67 -12.98
N ASP A 153 11.01 16.35 -13.98
CA ASP A 153 12.46 16.35 -14.24
C ASP A 153 13.24 16.71 -12.96
N ASP A 154 12.61 17.52 -12.09
CA ASP A 154 13.08 17.87 -10.75
C ASP A 154 13.19 16.67 -9.77
N GLU A 155 12.23 15.75 -9.75
CA GLU A 155 12.25 14.56 -8.90
C GLU A 155 13.29 13.52 -9.38
N ALA A 156 13.52 13.46 -10.70
CA ALA A 156 14.56 12.61 -11.28
C ALA A 156 15.98 13.11 -10.95
N VAL A 157 16.21 14.42 -11.03
CA VAL A 157 17.48 15.06 -10.66
C VAL A 157 17.76 14.89 -9.16
N ASP A 158 16.77 15.10 -8.31
CA ASP A 158 16.91 14.92 -6.85
C ASP A 158 17.20 13.45 -6.47
N GLY A 159 16.56 12.50 -7.16
CA GLY A 159 16.82 11.08 -7.00
C GLY A 159 18.25 10.69 -7.38
N LEU A 160 18.77 11.27 -8.47
CA LEU A 160 20.13 11.06 -8.95
C LEU A 160 21.18 11.68 -8.00
N HIS A 161 20.95 12.91 -7.53
CA HIS A 161 21.81 13.59 -6.56
C HIS A 161 21.95 12.80 -5.26
N ARG A 162 20.85 12.27 -4.74
CA ARG A 162 20.86 11.44 -3.53
C ARG A 162 21.60 10.12 -3.73
N THR A 163 21.57 9.56 -4.94
CA THR A 163 22.20 8.27 -5.26
C THR A 163 23.70 8.42 -5.49
N LEU A 164 24.13 9.52 -6.10
CA LEU A 164 25.54 9.82 -6.35
C LEU A 164 26.21 10.55 -5.17
N GLY A 165 25.44 10.90 -4.13
CA GLY A 165 25.94 11.63 -2.97
C GLY A 165 26.38 13.06 -3.29
N ILE A 166 25.84 13.63 -4.38
CA ILE A 166 26.13 14.99 -4.81
C ILE A 166 25.22 15.91 -4.01
N ASP A 167 25.82 16.83 -3.26
CA ASP A 167 25.07 17.87 -2.56
C ASP A 167 24.42 18.79 -3.60
N PRO A 168 23.10 19.08 -3.52
CA PRO A 168 22.40 19.97 -4.45
C PRO A 168 23.09 21.33 -4.63
N ALA A 169 23.80 21.81 -3.60
CA ALA A 169 24.58 23.05 -3.66
C ALA A 169 25.75 23.01 -4.66
N VAL A 170 26.23 21.83 -5.04
CA VAL A 170 27.30 21.65 -6.04
C VAL A 170 26.74 21.78 -7.46
N SER A 171 25.55 21.23 -7.73
CA SER A 171 24.88 21.37 -9.03
C SER A 171 24.57 22.84 -9.33
N GLU A 172 23.99 23.55 -8.35
CA GLU A 172 23.72 24.99 -8.45
C GLU A 172 24.98 25.86 -8.67
N ALA A 173 26.15 25.38 -8.21
CA ALA A 173 27.42 26.06 -8.39
C ALA A 173 28.02 25.80 -9.78
N CYS A 174 27.86 24.59 -10.32
CA CYS A 174 28.25 24.25 -11.69
C CYS A 174 27.41 25.00 -12.73
N ASP A 175 26.09 25.08 -12.52
CA ASP A 175 25.18 25.84 -13.40
C ASP A 175 25.54 27.33 -13.41
N ARG A 176 25.88 27.89 -12.24
CA ARG A 176 26.36 29.29 -12.13
C ARG A 176 27.72 29.52 -12.80
N ALA A 177 28.54 28.48 -12.91
CA ALA A 177 29.85 28.53 -13.55
C ALA A 177 29.78 28.29 -15.06
N GLY A 178 28.62 27.90 -15.61
CA GLY A 178 28.43 27.62 -17.03
C GLY A 178 29.20 26.38 -17.50
N LEU A 179 29.34 25.38 -16.62
CA LEU A 179 30.03 24.11 -16.88
C LEU A 179 29.05 23.01 -17.26
#